data_AF-A0A525IIZ4-F1
#
_entry.id   AF-A0A525IIZ4-F1
#
_cell.length_a   1.000
_cell.length_b   1.000
_cell.length_c   1.000
_cell.angle_alpha   90.00
_cell.angle_beta   90.00
_cell.angle_gamma   90.00
#
_symmetry.space_group_name_H-M   'P 1'
#
loop_
_entity.id
_entity.type
_entity.pdbx_description
1 polymer ?
#
loop_
_entity_poly.entity_id
_entity_poly.type
_entity_poly.pdbx_seq_one_letter_code
_entity_poly.pdbx_strand_id
1 'polypeptide(L)'
;MPVRAYLRSSEIPPPTVGAYGVVAFRAKPTPASRSRLLMTCTAFVASIEAQKSLPSTVAVSDQMLTIWPLDDPSSPNAEKDDCDFAIDHYDLYAADTAIADAETQGAKFGDDGPFLIGWSPSNTRGVPDKLVLVVDMSRYSSQDSFDHAFQFWKQEIVENPSLWRTGFSIEAIRLAARDFADHYGDTILKAAVSVWKK
;
A
#
# COMPACT_ATOMS: atom_id res chain seq x y z
N MET A 1 -1.15 -9.67 10.46
CA MET A 1 0.23 -9.17 10.68
C MET A 1 0.67 -8.36 9.48
N PRO A 2 1.11 -7.10 9.68
CA PRO A 2 1.66 -6.27 8.60
C PRO A 2 3.03 -6.75 8.18
N VAL A 3 3.21 -6.92 6.87
CA VAL A 3 4.51 -7.26 6.29
C VAL A 3 4.70 -6.62 4.94
N ARG A 4 5.94 -6.23 4.64
CA ARG A 4 6.34 -5.79 3.32
C ARG A 4 6.86 -6.95 2.48
N ALA A 5 6.60 -6.89 1.19
CA ALA A 5 7.14 -7.80 0.20
C ALA A 5 7.48 -7.05 -1.09
N TYR A 6 8.51 -7.51 -1.78
CA TYR A 6 8.77 -7.15 -3.17
C TYR A 6 8.26 -8.28 -4.04
N LEU A 7 7.38 -7.97 -5.00
CA LEU A 7 6.80 -8.95 -5.92
C LEU A 7 6.81 -8.37 -7.32
N ARG A 8 6.87 -9.23 -8.34
CA ARG A 8 6.66 -8.81 -9.74
C ARG A 8 5.19 -8.85 -10.11
N SER A 9 4.82 -8.20 -11.22
CA SER A 9 3.42 -8.16 -11.68
C SER A 9 2.74 -9.53 -11.75
N SER A 10 3.43 -10.58 -12.21
CA SER A 10 2.85 -11.92 -12.35
C SER A 10 2.50 -12.60 -11.02
N GLU A 11 2.97 -12.06 -9.90
CA GLU A 11 2.78 -12.57 -8.54
C GLU A 11 1.73 -11.77 -7.77
N ILE A 12 1.11 -10.77 -8.41
CA ILE A 12 0.09 -9.90 -7.82
C ILE A 12 -1.24 -10.13 -8.57
N PRO A 13 -2.33 -10.56 -7.90
CA PRO A 13 -2.48 -10.74 -6.46
C PRO A 13 -1.72 -11.96 -5.90
N PRO A 14 -1.10 -11.85 -4.71
CA PRO A 14 -0.46 -12.98 -4.05
C PRO A 14 -1.50 -14.04 -3.67
N PRO A 15 -1.25 -15.33 -3.94
CA PRO A 15 -2.17 -16.39 -3.53
C PRO A 15 -2.17 -16.53 -2.01
N THR A 16 -3.30 -16.92 -1.42
CA THR A 16 -3.46 -17.40 -0.03
C THR A 16 -3.25 -16.41 1.12
N VAL A 17 -2.81 -15.17 0.89
CA VAL A 17 -2.78 -14.15 1.95
C VAL A 17 -4.19 -13.66 2.28
N GLY A 18 -4.38 -13.12 3.49
CA GLY A 18 -5.70 -12.63 3.91
C GLY A 18 -6.11 -11.36 3.15
N ALA A 19 -5.18 -10.42 3.03
CA ALA A 19 -5.34 -9.16 2.30
C ALA A 19 -3.99 -8.69 1.75
N TYR A 20 -4.00 -7.70 0.88
CA TYR A 20 -2.77 -7.04 0.46
C TYR A 20 -3.03 -5.59 0.04
N GLY A 21 -1.96 -4.80 0.02
CA GLY A 21 -1.92 -3.51 -0.65
C GLY A 21 -0.73 -3.40 -1.59
N VAL A 22 -0.82 -2.47 -2.53
CA VAL A 22 0.21 -2.17 -3.53
C VAL A 22 0.60 -0.70 -3.38
N VAL A 23 1.91 -0.43 -3.31
CA VAL A 23 2.47 0.91 -3.48
C VAL A 23 2.49 1.21 -4.98
N ALA A 24 1.61 2.09 -5.45
CA ALA A 24 1.37 2.36 -6.87
C ALA A 24 1.85 3.74 -7.29
N PHE A 25 2.68 3.79 -8.35
CA PHE A 25 3.09 5.01 -9.05
C PHE A 25 2.38 5.08 -10.41
N ARG A 26 2.11 6.29 -10.90
CA ARG A 26 1.57 6.51 -12.25
C ARG A 26 2.63 6.57 -13.35
N ALA A 27 3.89 6.71 -12.97
CA ALA A 27 4.98 6.88 -13.92
C ALA A 27 6.29 6.31 -13.36
N LYS A 28 7.21 6.00 -14.28
CA LYS A 28 8.60 5.69 -13.94
C LYS A 28 9.29 6.91 -13.29
N PRO A 29 10.34 6.70 -12.48
CA PRO A 29 11.10 7.78 -11.88
C PRO A 29 11.68 8.72 -12.95
N THR A 30 11.62 10.02 -12.66
CA THR A 30 12.33 11.08 -13.40
C THR A 30 13.26 11.80 -12.42
N PRO A 31 14.23 12.60 -12.89
CA PRO A 31 15.04 13.43 -12.00
C PRO A 31 14.19 14.34 -11.09
N ALA A 32 13.05 14.83 -11.57
CA ALA A 32 12.15 15.69 -10.80
C ALA A 32 11.34 14.92 -9.73
N SER A 33 10.97 13.66 -9.99
CA SER A 33 10.19 12.86 -9.06
C SER A 33 11.03 11.99 -8.11
N ARG A 34 12.34 11.83 -8.36
CA ARG A 34 13.18 10.87 -7.61
C ARG A 34 13.19 11.12 -6.11
N SER A 35 13.34 12.36 -5.65
CA SER A 35 13.36 12.68 -4.23
C SER A 35 12.07 12.27 -3.52
N ARG A 36 10.92 12.51 -4.16
CA ARG A 36 9.60 12.10 -3.68
C ARG A 36 9.48 10.58 -3.55
N LEU A 37 9.93 9.84 -4.55
CA LEU A 37 9.87 8.38 -4.56
C LEU A 37 10.83 7.76 -3.54
N LEU A 38 12.00 8.38 -3.32
CA LEU A 38 12.93 7.99 -2.26
C LEU A 38 12.28 8.15 -0.88
N MET A 39 11.66 9.30 -0.60
CA MET A 39 10.96 9.49 0.68
C MET A 39 9.86 8.44 0.90
N THR A 40 9.14 8.09 -0.18
CA THR A 40 8.11 7.05 -0.15
C THR A 40 8.71 5.67 0.18
N CYS A 41 9.80 5.29 -0.48
CA CYS A 41 10.48 4.03 -0.23
C CYS A 41 11.03 3.96 1.19
N THR A 42 11.69 5.02 1.65
CA THR A 42 12.22 5.09 3.02
C THR A 42 11.11 4.91 4.04
N ALA A 43 9.94 5.55 3.86
CA ALA A 43 8.79 5.38 4.74
C ALA A 43 8.23 3.95 4.72
N PHE A 44 8.13 3.33 3.54
CA PHE A 44 7.70 1.94 3.34
C PHE A 44 8.59 0.95 4.10
N VAL A 45 9.92 1.05 3.91
CA VAL A 45 10.91 0.18 4.54
C VAL A 45 10.99 0.43 6.05
N ALA A 46 10.92 1.68 6.49
CA ALA A 46 11.00 1.99 7.92
C ALA A 46 9.76 1.55 8.71
N SER A 47 8.58 1.58 8.08
CA SER A 47 7.32 1.37 8.80
C SER A 47 6.91 -0.11 8.88
N ILE A 48 7.07 -0.87 7.79
CA ILE A 48 6.44 -2.19 7.64
C ILE A 48 7.50 -3.28 7.59
N GLU A 49 7.58 -4.15 8.58
CA GLU A 49 8.55 -5.25 8.68
C GLU A 49 8.61 -6.16 7.45
N ALA A 50 9.81 -6.64 7.07
CA ALA A 50 9.96 -7.57 5.96
C ALA A 50 9.29 -8.92 6.25
N GLN A 51 8.62 -9.53 5.27
CA GLN A 51 7.94 -10.82 5.49
C GLN A 51 8.86 -11.91 6.07
N LYS A 52 10.14 -11.90 5.69
CA LYS A 52 11.17 -12.82 6.20
C LYS A 52 11.49 -12.67 7.70
N SER A 53 11.11 -11.55 8.33
CA SER A 53 11.31 -11.34 9.78
C SER A 53 10.20 -11.97 10.62
N LEU A 54 9.09 -12.40 10.01
CA LEU A 54 8.03 -13.07 10.74
C LEU A 54 8.44 -14.47 11.21
N PRO A 55 8.05 -14.86 12.43
CA PRO A 55 8.12 -16.25 12.86
C PRO A 55 7.34 -17.18 11.93
N SER A 56 7.85 -18.37 11.68
CA SER A 56 7.20 -19.41 10.87
C SER A 56 5.85 -19.88 11.44
N THR A 57 5.52 -19.52 12.68
CA THR A 57 4.23 -19.78 13.34
C THR A 57 3.11 -18.87 12.85
N VAL A 58 3.41 -17.75 12.18
CA VAL A 58 2.40 -16.84 11.62
C VAL A 58 1.92 -17.37 10.28
N ALA A 59 0.69 -17.87 10.22
CA ALA A 59 0.09 -18.38 8.99
C ALA A 59 0.03 -17.31 7.89
N VAL A 60 0.29 -17.69 6.64
CA VAL A 60 0.26 -16.76 5.47
C VAL A 60 -1.11 -16.09 5.31
N SER A 61 -2.19 -16.81 5.61
CA SER A 61 -3.56 -16.28 5.59
C SER A 61 -3.83 -15.19 6.64
N ASP A 62 -3.02 -15.13 7.70
CA ASP A 62 -3.08 -14.09 8.74
C ASP A 62 -2.15 -12.90 8.45
N GLN A 63 -1.50 -12.90 7.28
CA GLN A 63 -0.65 -11.81 6.82
C GLN A 63 -1.43 -10.90 5.88
N MET A 64 -1.13 -9.60 5.98
CA MET A 64 -1.55 -8.61 5.00
C MET A 64 -0.29 -7.97 4.43
N LEU A 65 -0.01 -8.28 3.17
CA LEU A 65 1.20 -7.85 2.48
C LEU A 65 1.04 -6.41 1.99
N THR A 66 2.04 -5.58 2.21
CA THR A 66 2.20 -4.31 1.50
C THR A 66 3.29 -4.48 0.48
N ILE A 67 2.91 -4.41 -0.79
CA ILE A 67 3.74 -4.85 -1.91
C ILE A 67 4.33 -3.62 -2.59
N TRP A 68 5.65 -3.62 -2.75
CA TRP A 68 6.35 -2.73 -3.66
C TRP A 68 6.68 -3.50 -4.93
N PRO A 69 6.06 -3.18 -6.08
CA PRO A 69 6.28 -3.93 -7.30
C PRO A 69 7.70 -3.74 -7.87
N LEU A 70 8.39 -4.84 -8.19
CA LEU A 70 9.71 -4.84 -8.83
C LEU A 70 9.76 -5.79 -10.02
N ASP A 71 10.55 -5.46 -11.05
CA ASP A 71 10.83 -6.38 -12.15
C ASP A 71 11.73 -7.56 -11.71
N ASP A 72 12.71 -7.29 -10.86
CA ASP A 72 13.60 -8.26 -10.22
C ASP A 72 13.51 -8.23 -8.69
N PRO A 73 12.44 -8.82 -8.10
CA PRO A 73 12.29 -8.92 -6.65
C PRO A 73 13.32 -9.87 -6.00
N SER A 74 13.99 -10.72 -6.78
CA SER A 74 15.02 -11.65 -6.29
C SER A 74 16.42 -11.04 -6.17
N SER A 75 16.59 -9.80 -6.61
CA SER A 75 17.87 -9.09 -6.51
C SER A 75 18.35 -8.98 -5.06
N PRO A 76 19.64 -9.19 -4.77
CA PRO A 76 20.22 -8.92 -3.45
C PRO A 76 20.03 -7.50 -2.96
N ASN A 77 19.82 -6.53 -3.87
CA ASN A 77 19.54 -5.14 -3.50
C ASN A 77 18.09 -4.97 -3.01
N ALA A 78 17.13 -5.71 -3.59
CA ALA A 78 15.77 -5.78 -3.04
C ALA A 78 15.79 -6.42 -1.64
N GLU A 79 16.57 -7.49 -1.42
CA GLU A 79 16.67 -8.12 -0.10
C GLU A 79 17.26 -7.22 0.99
N LYS A 80 18.07 -6.23 0.60
CA LYS A 80 18.65 -5.21 1.48
C LYS A 80 17.76 -3.98 1.64
N ASP A 81 16.57 -3.99 1.04
CA ASP A 81 15.66 -2.86 1.00
C ASP A 81 16.32 -1.58 0.41
N ASP A 82 17.17 -1.74 -0.62
CA ASP A 82 17.83 -0.62 -1.29
C ASP A 82 16.81 0.20 -2.07
N CYS A 83 16.55 1.43 -1.60
CA CYS A 83 15.53 2.29 -2.19
C CYS A 83 15.89 2.87 -3.55
N ASP A 84 17.18 3.06 -3.86
CA ASP A 84 17.57 3.48 -5.20
C ASP A 84 17.29 2.35 -6.19
N PHE A 85 17.66 1.11 -5.83
CA PHE A 85 17.33 -0.08 -6.63
C PHE A 85 15.81 -0.23 -6.79
N ALA A 86 15.05 -0.14 -5.70
CA ALA A 86 13.61 -0.35 -5.72
C ALA A 86 12.85 0.65 -6.60
N ILE A 87 13.39 1.86 -6.76
CA ILE A 87 12.84 2.90 -7.64
C ILE A 87 13.25 2.64 -9.10
N ASP A 88 14.51 2.32 -9.34
CA ASP A 88 15.03 2.10 -10.69
C ASP A 88 14.43 0.84 -11.35
N HIS A 89 14.14 -0.18 -10.54
CA HIS A 89 13.56 -1.47 -10.93
C HIS A 89 12.05 -1.57 -10.68
N TYR A 90 11.37 -0.43 -10.46
CA TYR A 90 9.94 -0.40 -10.17
C TYR A 90 9.09 -0.99 -11.30
N ASP A 91 8.22 -1.96 -11.01
CA ASP A 91 7.32 -2.55 -12.01
C ASP A 91 6.08 -1.66 -12.22
N LEU A 92 6.16 -0.75 -13.21
CA LEU A 92 5.08 0.17 -13.53
C LEU A 92 3.81 -0.56 -14.03
N TYR A 93 3.96 -1.69 -14.71
CA TYR A 93 2.79 -2.43 -15.23
C TYR A 93 1.95 -3.01 -14.08
N ALA A 94 2.59 -3.50 -13.03
CA ALA A 94 1.90 -3.91 -11.81
C ALA A 94 1.10 -2.76 -11.17
N ALA A 95 1.66 -1.55 -11.17
CA ALA A 95 1.02 -0.35 -10.62
C ALA A 95 -0.16 0.13 -11.47
N ASP A 96 0.03 0.21 -12.79
CA ASP A 96 -1.01 0.64 -13.74
C ASP A 96 -2.24 -0.28 -13.67
N THR A 97 -2.01 -1.60 -13.63
CA THR A 97 -3.11 -2.56 -13.49
C THR A 97 -3.81 -2.44 -12.13
N ALA A 98 -3.06 -2.19 -11.05
CA ALA A 98 -3.62 -2.00 -9.72
C ALA A 98 -4.51 -0.74 -9.64
N ILE A 99 -4.07 0.36 -10.25
CA ILE A 99 -4.84 1.61 -10.37
C ILE A 99 -6.09 1.36 -11.21
N ALA A 100 -5.95 0.76 -12.41
CA ALA A 100 -7.07 0.51 -13.31
C ALA A 100 -8.15 -0.36 -12.66
N ASP A 101 -7.77 -1.45 -11.98
CA ASP A 101 -8.72 -2.31 -11.28
C ASP A 101 -9.44 -1.56 -10.15
N ALA A 102 -8.72 -0.73 -9.39
CA ALA A 102 -9.34 0.11 -8.35
C ALA A 102 -10.32 1.13 -8.94
N GLU A 103 -9.99 1.76 -10.09
CA GLU A 103 -10.91 2.65 -10.80
C GLU A 103 -12.17 1.92 -11.27
N THR A 104 -12.05 0.66 -11.73
CA THR A 104 -13.24 -0.15 -12.07
C THR A 104 -14.16 -0.41 -10.87
N GLN A 105 -13.58 -0.45 -9.66
CA GLN A 105 -14.27 -0.59 -8.37
C GLN A 105 -14.73 0.76 -7.79
N GLY A 106 -14.60 1.86 -8.55
CA GLY A 106 -15.10 3.18 -8.21
C GLY A 106 -14.10 4.08 -7.49
N ALA A 107 -12.84 3.65 -7.33
CA ALA A 107 -11.82 4.49 -6.73
C ALA A 107 -11.56 5.74 -7.58
N LYS A 108 -11.29 6.84 -6.89
CA LYS A 108 -10.84 8.09 -7.48
C LYS A 108 -9.46 8.40 -6.94
N PHE A 109 -8.58 8.79 -7.84
CA PHE A 109 -7.19 9.11 -7.56
C PHE A 109 -6.94 10.58 -7.88
N GLY A 110 -6.06 11.21 -7.11
CA GLY A 110 -5.45 12.48 -7.45
C GLY A 110 -4.43 12.34 -8.59
N ASP A 111 -3.63 13.40 -8.74
CA ASP A 111 -2.79 13.60 -9.92
C ASP A 111 -1.63 12.59 -9.98
N ASP A 112 -0.60 12.75 -9.15
CA ASP A 112 0.70 12.07 -9.40
C ASP A 112 0.98 10.86 -8.49
N GLY A 113 0.18 10.65 -7.43
CA GLY A 113 0.49 9.66 -6.41
C GLY A 113 1.78 10.02 -5.63
N PRO A 114 2.39 9.07 -4.91
CA PRO A 114 2.09 7.65 -4.91
C PRO A 114 0.78 7.31 -4.18
N PHE A 115 0.28 6.10 -4.40
CA PHE A 115 -0.92 5.59 -3.77
C PHE A 115 -0.62 4.30 -3.00
N LEU A 116 -1.32 4.06 -1.89
CA LEU A 116 -1.47 2.72 -1.33
C LEU A 116 -2.86 2.20 -1.69
N ILE A 117 -2.91 1.09 -2.42
CA ILE A 117 -4.17 0.52 -2.90
C ILE A 117 -4.33 -0.87 -2.31
N GLY A 118 -5.38 -1.06 -1.50
CA GLY A 118 -5.63 -2.28 -0.74
C GLY A 118 -6.84 -3.07 -1.22
N TRP A 119 -6.72 -4.39 -1.16
CA TRP A 119 -7.82 -5.35 -1.37
C TRP A 119 -7.92 -6.35 -0.23
N SER A 120 -9.16 -6.62 0.16
CA SER A 120 -9.51 -7.54 1.21
C SER A 120 -10.91 -8.13 0.95
N PRO A 121 -11.07 -9.47 1.00
CA PRO A 121 -10.00 -10.47 0.97
C PRO A 121 -9.13 -10.38 -0.30
N SER A 122 -7.98 -11.07 -0.32
CA SER A 122 -7.00 -10.98 -1.42
C SER A 122 -7.54 -11.32 -2.83
N ASN A 123 -8.64 -12.04 -2.93
CA ASN A 123 -9.28 -12.40 -4.21
C ASN A 123 -10.32 -11.36 -4.71
N THR A 124 -10.36 -10.16 -4.14
CA THR A 124 -11.39 -9.15 -4.47
C THR A 124 -10.97 -8.10 -5.50
N ARG A 125 -9.70 -8.11 -5.94
CA ARG A 125 -9.21 -7.17 -6.94
C ARG A 125 -9.92 -7.34 -8.28
N GLY A 126 -10.37 -6.22 -8.84
CA GLY A 126 -11.11 -6.18 -10.11
C GLY A 126 -12.50 -6.82 -10.04
N VAL A 127 -12.97 -7.23 -8.85
CA VAL A 127 -14.30 -7.80 -8.66
C VAL A 127 -15.29 -6.66 -8.45
N PRO A 128 -16.34 -6.55 -9.29
CA PRO A 128 -17.40 -5.56 -9.09
C PRO A 128 -18.01 -5.63 -7.69
N ASP A 129 -18.43 -4.48 -7.15
CA ASP A 129 -19.10 -4.32 -5.86
C ASP A 129 -18.26 -4.74 -4.64
N LYS A 130 -16.99 -5.13 -4.82
CA LYS A 130 -16.03 -5.32 -3.73
C LYS A 130 -15.31 -4.01 -3.43
N LEU A 131 -14.97 -3.86 -2.15
CA LEU A 131 -14.34 -2.65 -1.66
C LEU A 131 -12.86 -2.62 -2.02
N VAL A 132 -12.41 -1.44 -2.42
CA VAL A 132 -11.00 -1.09 -2.54
C VAL A 132 -10.70 0.06 -1.60
N LEU A 133 -9.57 -0.05 -0.90
CA LEU A 133 -9.07 0.98 0.00
C LEU A 133 -7.95 1.75 -0.71
N VAL A 134 -8.03 3.08 -0.71
CA VAL A 134 -6.99 3.94 -1.29
C VAL A 134 -6.52 4.93 -0.25
N VAL A 135 -5.20 4.97 -0.04
CA VAL A 135 -4.49 6.09 0.60
C VAL A 135 -3.79 6.89 -0.49
N ASP A 136 -4.30 8.09 -0.76
CA ASP A 136 -3.75 8.99 -1.76
C ASP A 136 -2.74 9.95 -1.15
N MET A 137 -1.47 9.79 -1.55
CA MET A 137 -0.37 10.61 -1.05
C MET A 137 0.05 11.71 -2.03
N SER A 138 -0.72 11.97 -3.10
CA SER A 138 -0.38 12.93 -4.17
C SER A 138 0.02 14.32 -3.65
N ARG A 139 -0.55 14.75 -2.52
CA ARG A 139 -0.28 16.06 -1.91
C ARG A 139 0.90 16.10 -0.94
N TYR A 140 1.50 14.96 -0.60
CA TYR A 140 2.58 14.89 0.37
C TYR A 140 3.89 15.33 -0.25
N SER A 141 4.69 16.14 0.44
CA SER A 141 5.94 16.68 -0.12
C SER A 141 7.12 16.63 0.84
N SER A 142 6.93 16.02 2.01
CA SER A 142 7.95 15.89 3.06
C SER A 142 8.05 14.45 3.55
N GLN A 143 9.21 14.07 4.10
CA GLN A 143 9.44 12.74 4.67
C GLN A 143 8.39 12.43 5.74
N ASP A 144 8.17 13.34 6.68
CA ASP A 144 7.20 13.19 7.78
C ASP A 144 5.78 12.87 7.27
N SER A 145 5.36 13.46 6.15
CA SER A 145 4.05 13.16 5.56
C SER A 145 3.95 11.72 5.05
N PHE A 146 5.01 11.21 4.43
CA PHE A 146 5.07 9.81 3.99
C PHE A 146 5.18 8.85 5.17
N ASP A 147 6.00 9.16 6.17
CA ASP A 147 6.15 8.35 7.37
C ASP A 147 4.81 8.19 8.10
N HIS A 148 4.08 9.28 8.31
CA HIS A 148 2.73 9.22 8.90
C HIS A 148 1.74 8.41 8.07
N ALA A 149 1.83 8.46 6.73
CA ALA A 149 0.97 7.68 5.85
C ALA A 149 1.18 6.17 6.02
N PHE A 150 2.44 5.74 6.08
CA PHE A 150 2.79 4.34 6.25
C PHE A 150 2.57 3.85 7.69
N GLN A 151 2.71 4.72 8.69
CA GLN A 151 2.30 4.41 10.06
C GLN A 151 0.79 4.25 10.18
N PHE A 152 0.00 5.14 9.59
CA PHE A 152 -1.45 4.98 9.49
C PHE A 152 -1.82 3.66 8.82
N TRP A 153 -1.26 3.39 7.64
CA TRP A 153 -1.49 2.15 6.92
C TRP A 153 -1.19 0.93 7.79
N LYS A 154 -0.06 0.91 8.47
CA LYS A 154 0.32 -0.19 9.37
C LYS A 154 -0.64 -0.33 10.55
N GLN A 155 -0.74 0.70 11.39
CA GLN A 155 -1.37 0.65 12.70
C GLN A 155 -2.89 0.54 12.57
N GLU A 156 -3.48 1.37 11.70
CA GLU A 156 -4.92 1.53 11.64
C GLU A 156 -5.58 0.54 10.70
N ILE A 157 -4.90 0.14 9.62
CA ILE A 157 -5.49 -0.77 8.62
C ILE A 157 -4.96 -2.18 8.81
N VAL A 158 -3.64 -2.35 8.82
CA VAL A 158 -3.06 -3.69 8.70
C VAL A 158 -2.98 -4.45 10.04
N GLU A 159 -2.69 -3.76 11.14
CA GLU A 159 -2.60 -4.33 12.50
C GLU A 159 -3.96 -4.58 13.16
N ASN A 160 -5.06 -4.16 12.52
CA ASN A 160 -6.41 -4.45 12.98
C ASN A 160 -7.10 -5.49 12.08
N PRO A 161 -6.90 -6.81 12.31
CA PRO A 161 -7.49 -7.87 11.52
C PRO A 161 -9.02 -7.82 11.39
N SER A 162 -9.72 -7.19 12.34
CA SER A 162 -11.17 -7.02 12.25
C SER A 162 -11.60 -6.16 11.05
N LEU A 163 -10.69 -5.33 10.53
CA LEU A 163 -10.94 -4.48 9.38
C LEU A 163 -10.80 -5.18 8.04
N TRP A 164 -10.13 -6.34 7.96
CA TRP A 164 -9.81 -6.94 6.65
C TRP A 164 -9.87 -8.46 6.61
N ARG A 165 -10.00 -9.20 7.72
CA ARG A 165 -10.11 -10.66 7.65
C ARG A 165 -11.38 -11.13 6.92
N THR A 166 -12.45 -10.34 6.99
CA THR A 166 -13.74 -10.64 6.36
C THR A 166 -14.07 -9.69 5.21
N GLY A 167 -13.10 -8.92 4.73
CA GLY A 167 -13.33 -7.77 3.84
C GLY A 167 -13.25 -6.45 4.59
N PHE A 168 -12.98 -5.37 3.84
CA PHE A 168 -12.96 -4.02 4.39
C PHE A 168 -14.32 -3.60 4.98
N SER A 169 -14.31 -2.92 6.13
CA SER A 169 -15.50 -2.24 6.67
C SER A 169 -15.35 -0.74 6.46
N ILE A 170 -16.29 -0.15 5.72
CA ILE A 170 -16.28 1.30 5.44
C ILE A 170 -16.39 2.09 6.74
N GLU A 171 -17.30 1.70 7.64
CA GLU A 171 -17.56 2.38 8.90
C GLU A 171 -16.33 2.35 9.80
N ALA A 172 -15.70 1.18 9.93
CA ALA A 172 -14.56 1.01 10.81
C ALA A 172 -13.30 1.69 10.26
N ILE A 173 -13.07 1.68 8.94
CA ILE A 173 -11.98 2.44 8.32
C ILE A 173 -12.20 3.95 8.47
N ARG A 174 -13.44 4.44 8.31
CA ARG A 174 -13.76 5.86 8.53
C ARG A 174 -13.53 6.27 9.98
N LEU A 175 -13.85 5.40 10.94
CA LEU A 175 -13.59 5.66 12.35
C LEU A 175 -12.07 5.73 12.62
N ALA A 176 -11.31 4.74 12.17
CA ALA A 176 -9.87 4.70 12.32
C ALA A 176 -9.18 5.92 11.68
N ALA A 177 -9.63 6.35 10.49
CA ALA A 177 -9.13 7.56 9.85
C ALA A 177 -9.43 8.84 10.67
N ARG A 178 -10.59 8.92 11.32
CA ARG A 178 -10.94 10.07 12.18
C ARG A 178 -10.08 10.07 13.45
N ASP A 179 -9.99 8.93 14.12
CA ASP A 179 -9.24 8.80 15.37
C ASP A 179 -7.75 9.13 15.16
N PHE A 180 -7.17 8.66 14.04
CA PHE A 180 -5.80 9.00 13.68
C PHE A 180 -5.63 10.50 13.35
N ALA A 181 -6.64 11.13 12.73
CA ALA A 181 -6.61 12.57 12.41
C ALA A 181 -6.66 13.43 13.67
N ASP A 182 -7.51 13.03 14.62
CA ASP A 182 -7.65 13.69 15.91
C ASP A 182 -6.37 13.57 16.75
N HIS A 183 -5.63 12.47 16.62
CA HIS A 183 -4.39 12.23 17.36
C HIS A 183 -3.14 12.90 16.76
N TYR A 184 -2.98 12.87 15.43
CA TYR A 184 -1.75 13.33 14.75
C TYR A 184 -1.91 14.65 13.98
N GLY A 185 -3.13 15.21 13.90
CA GLY A 185 -3.42 16.51 13.31
C GLY A 185 -4.11 16.46 11.94
N ASP A 186 -5.00 17.44 11.74
CA ASP A 186 -5.97 17.57 10.62
C ASP A 186 -5.33 17.60 9.21
N THR A 187 -4.03 17.91 9.13
CA THR A 187 -3.25 18.00 7.88
C THR A 187 -2.98 16.64 7.22
N ILE A 188 -3.09 15.52 7.95
CA ILE A 188 -2.71 14.19 7.45
C ILE A 188 -3.88 13.47 6.76
N LEU A 189 -5.15 13.72 7.13
CA LEU A 189 -6.26 12.82 6.73
C LEU A 189 -7.46 13.44 6.04
N LYS A 190 -7.58 14.77 5.97
CA LYS A 190 -8.74 15.38 5.29
C LYS A 190 -8.85 15.03 3.81
N ALA A 191 -7.83 14.43 3.18
CA ALA A 191 -7.81 14.13 1.75
C ALA A 191 -7.41 12.69 1.35
N ALA A 192 -6.85 11.87 2.24
CA ALA A 192 -6.04 10.72 1.77
C ALA A 192 -6.77 9.37 1.76
N VAL A 193 -7.64 9.07 2.72
CA VAL A 193 -8.15 7.70 2.91
C VAL A 193 -9.58 7.59 2.40
N SER A 194 -9.79 6.75 1.41
CA SER A 194 -11.10 6.55 0.79
C SER A 194 -11.39 5.07 0.56
N VAL A 195 -12.62 4.66 0.86
CA VAL A 195 -13.13 3.31 0.60
C VAL A 195 -14.26 3.43 -0.39
N TRP A 196 -14.15 2.72 -1.51
CA TRP A 196 -15.08 2.83 -2.62
C TRP A 196 -15.79 1.51 -2.89
N LYS A 197 -17.06 1.62 -3.28
CA LYS A 197 -17.89 0.55 -3.84
C LYS A 197 -18.56 1.12 -5.07
N LYS A 198 -18.65 0.35 -6.14
CA LYS A 198 -19.50 0.68 -7.28
C LYS A 198 -20.96 0.34 -7.01
#